data_AF-A0A1A9BXF0-F1
#
_entry.id   AF-A0A1A9BXF0-F1
#
_cell.length_a   1.000
_cell.length_b   1.000
_cell.length_c   1.000
_cell.angle_alpha   90.00
_cell.angle_beta   90.00
_cell.angle_gamma   90.00
#
_symmetry.space_group_name_H-M   'P 1'
#
loop_
_entity.id
_entity.type
_entity.pdbx_description
1 polymer ?
#
loop_
_entity_poly.entity_id
_entity_poly.type
_entity_poly.pdbx_seq_one_letter_code
_entity_poly.pdbx_strand_id
1 'polypeptide(L)'
;MDKKPRRYYSNATIAALMTLARGGCYWPNCNVPTIRMINGTPRLNLEIAHIRAFEEGGKRFEPTMSVRERNSFDNLILLCNPHHEEVDGPNSDQYPVDVLEDWKHARETDGLDALAGLGD
;
A
#
# COMPACT_ATOMS: atom_id res chain seq x y z
N MET A 1 -6.37 15.10 -26.41
CA MET A 1 -7.02 14.20 -25.44
C MET A 1 -5.99 13.92 -24.36
N ASP A 2 -6.14 14.54 -23.20
CA ASP A 2 -5.23 14.29 -22.08
C ASP A 2 -5.39 12.84 -21.63
N LYS A 3 -4.26 12.13 -21.52
CA LYS A 3 -4.26 10.74 -21.07
C LYS A 3 -4.68 10.71 -19.61
N LYS A 4 -5.69 9.90 -19.29
CA LYS A 4 -6.09 9.64 -17.90
C LYS A 4 -4.88 9.12 -17.10
N PRO A 5 -4.65 9.60 -15.86
CA PRO A 5 -3.62 9.06 -14.98
C PRO A 5 -3.75 7.54 -14.83
N ARG A 6 -2.62 6.82 -14.73
CA ARG A 6 -2.59 5.37 -14.51
C ARG A 6 -1.79 5.01 -13.28
N ARG A 7 -2.25 3.96 -12.60
CA ARG A 7 -1.48 3.29 -11.55
C ARG A 7 -0.31 2.55 -12.17
N TYR A 8 0.88 2.68 -11.59
CA TYR A 8 2.07 1.96 -12.00
C TYR A 8 3.02 1.79 -10.82
N TYR A 9 3.62 0.62 -10.70
CA TYR A 9 4.55 0.30 -9.63
C TYR A 9 5.79 -0.36 -10.23
N SER A 10 6.96 0.13 -9.88
CA SER A 10 8.20 -0.52 -10.31
C SER A 10 8.38 -1.85 -9.58
N ASN A 11 9.14 -2.79 -10.17
CA ASN A 11 9.49 -4.03 -9.47
C ASN A 11 10.22 -3.76 -8.15
N ALA A 12 11.03 -2.70 -8.08
CA ALA A 12 11.71 -2.28 -6.86
C ALA A 12 10.72 -1.80 -5.79
N THR A 13 9.70 -1.01 -6.18
CA THR A 13 8.62 -0.57 -5.28
C THR A 13 7.85 -1.76 -4.72
N ILE A 14 7.49 -2.72 -5.58
CA ILE A 14 6.77 -3.94 -5.17
C ILE A 14 7.65 -4.77 -4.23
N ALA A 15 8.93 -4.95 -4.54
CA ALA A 15 9.87 -5.68 -3.70
C ALA A 15 10.02 -5.01 -2.32
N ALA A 16 10.18 -3.69 -2.27
CA ALA A 16 10.27 -2.94 -1.01
C ALA A 16 9.00 -3.11 -0.16
N LEU A 17 7.81 -2.95 -0.76
CA LEU A 17 6.53 -3.15 -0.07
C LEU A 17 6.42 -4.57 0.49
N MET A 18 6.77 -5.59 -0.29
CA MET A 18 6.69 -6.99 0.12
C MET A 18 7.70 -7.33 1.23
N THR A 19 8.91 -6.77 1.17
CA THR A 19 9.93 -6.92 2.21
C THR A 19 9.46 -6.30 3.52
N LEU A 20 9.01 -5.04 3.48
CA LEU A 20 8.62 -4.29 4.68
C LEU A 20 7.24 -4.68 5.22
N ALA A 21 6.39 -5.32 4.40
CA ALA A 21 5.19 -6.00 4.88
C ALA A 21 5.51 -7.10 5.89
N ARG A 22 6.74 -7.62 5.90
CA ARG A 22 7.21 -8.68 6.80
C ARG A 22 6.26 -9.87 6.84
N GLY A 23 5.74 -10.22 5.66
CA GLY A 23 4.82 -11.33 5.47
C GLY A 23 3.36 -11.07 5.82
N GLY A 24 2.95 -9.86 6.23
CA GLY A 24 1.58 -9.57 6.71
C GLY A 24 0.91 -8.34 6.12
N CYS A 25 -0.40 -8.27 6.31
CA CYS A 25 -1.25 -7.10 6.00
C CYS A 25 -0.89 -5.88 6.88
N TYR A 26 -0.98 -4.67 6.35
CA TYR A 26 -0.63 -3.44 7.08
C TYR A 26 -1.67 -3.07 8.14
N TRP A 27 -2.89 -3.61 8.04
CA TRP A 27 -3.92 -3.43 9.05
C TRP A 27 -3.46 -3.91 10.44
N PRO A 28 -3.70 -3.15 11.52
CA PRO A 28 -3.28 -3.50 12.88
C PRO A 28 -3.78 -4.88 13.33
N ASN A 29 -2.89 -5.71 13.88
CA ASN A 29 -3.19 -7.07 14.36
C ASN A 29 -3.69 -8.06 13.29
N CYS A 30 -3.62 -7.70 11.99
CA CYS A 30 -3.95 -8.63 10.92
C CYS A 30 -2.76 -9.54 10.58
N ASN A 31 -2.99 -10.86 10.62
CA ASN A 31 -1.98 -11.88 10.33
C ASN A 31 -2.20 -12.57 8.97
N VAL A 32 -2.99 -11.98 8.07
CA VAL A 32 -3.19 -12.53 6.72
C VAL A 32 -1.87 -12.42 5.94
N PRO A 33 -1.36 -13.54 5.38
CA PRO A 33 -0.03 -13.54 4.80
C PRO A 33 0.02 -12.84 3.44
N THR A 34 1.17 -12.27 3.10
CA THR A 34 1.44 -11.65 1.78
C THR A 34 1.33 -12.65 0.62
N ILE A 35 1.71 -13.90 0.87
CA ILE A 35 1.70 -15.01 -0.08
C ILE A 35 0.85 -16.15 0.47
N ARG A 36 0.05 -16.79 -0.38
CA ARG A 36 -0.58 -18.09 -0.10
C ARG A 36 -0.16 -19.13 -1.14
N MET A 37 -0.07 -20.38 -0.70
CA MET A 37 0.12 -21.52 -1.61
C MET A 37 -1.25 -21.98 -2.11
N ILE A 38 -1.46 -21.91 -3.42
CA ILE A 38 -2.68 -22.41 -4.09
C ILE A 38 -2.24 -23.49 -5.07
N ASN A 39 -2.68 -24.73 -4.86
CA ASN A 39 -2.30 -25.89 -5.67
C ASN A 39 -0.77 -26.01 -5.84
N GLY A 40 -0.02 -25.83 -4.75
CA GLY A 40 1.45 -25.92 -4.75
C GLY A 40 2.19 -24.73 -5.37
N THR A 41 1.49 -23.67 -5.80
CA THR A 41 2.09 -22.47 -6.40
C THR A 41 1.91 -21.24 -5.50
N PRO A 42 2.93 -20.40 -5.28
CA PRO A 42 2.77 -19.16 -4.52
C PRO A 42 1.93 -18.15 -5.29
N ARG A 43 0.99 -17.51 -4.60
CA ARG A 43 0.12 -16.45 -5.11
C ARG A 43 0.17 -15.25 -4.17
N LEU A 44 0.20 -14.05 -4.73
CA LEU A 44 -0.04 -12.83 -3.97
C LEU A 44 -1.43 -12.92 -3.33
N ASN A 45 -1.50 -12.58 -2.05
CA ASN A 45 -2.71 -12.67 -1.25
C ASN A 45 -3.12 -11.32 -0.62
N LEU A 46 -2.37 -10.26 -0.93
CA LEU A 46 -2.66 -8.88 -0.57
C LEU A 46 -2.64 -8.00 -1.81
N GLU A 47 -3.28 -6.85 -1.70
CA GLU A 47 -3.43 -5.85 -2.75
C GLU A 47 -2.77 -4.54 -2.32
N ILE A 48 -2.31 -3.76 -3.31
CA ILE A 48 -1.76 -2.44 -3.08
C ILE A 48 -2.92 -1.44 -2.92
N ALA A 49 -2.95 -0.76 -1.77
CA ALA A 49 -3.84 0.37 -1.52
C ALA A 49 -3.03 1.68 -1.49
N HIS A 50 -3.71 2.79 -1.80
CA HIS A 50 -3.10 4.11 -1.70
C HIS A 50 -3.53 4.79 -0.40
N ILE A 51 -2.56 5.33 0.33
CA ILE A 51 -2.80 6.13 1.54
C ILE A 51 -3.61 7.38 1.14
N ARG A 52 -3.07 8.21 0.24
CA ARG A 52 -3.80 9.29 -0.44
C ARG A 52 -4.37 8.77 -1.75
N ALA A 53 -5.63 9.06 -2.01
CA ALA A 53 -6.38 8.46 -3.11
C ALA A 53 -5.74 8.76 -4.47
N PHE A 54 -5.70 7.75 -5.35
CA PHE A 54 -5.12 7.90 -6.68
C PHE A 54 -6.02 8.73 -7.63
N GLU A 55 -7.32 8.45 -7.60
CA GLU A 55 -8.32 9.06 -8.47
C GLU A 55 -8.76 10.42 -7.91
N GLU A 56 -8.94 11.38 -8.81
CA GLU A 56 -9.57 12.66 -8.49
C GLU A 56 -10.99 12.41 -7.98
N GLY A 57 -11.37 13.04 -6.86
CA GLY A 57 -12.66 12.81 -6.19
C GLY A 57 -12.69 11.62 -5.22
N GLY A 58 -11.58 10.88 -5.07
CA GLY A 58 -11.44 9.93 -3.96
C GLY A 58 -11.43 10.64 -2.60
N LYS A 59 -11.88 9.96 -1.54
CA LYS A 59 -12.05 10.56 -0.20
C LYS A 59 -10.77 11.20 0.37
N ARG A 60 -9.63 10.58 0.10
CA ARG A 60 -8.28 11.03 0.52
C ARG A 60 -7.48 11.67 -0.61
N PHE A 61 -8.15 12.22 -1.61
CA PHE A 61 -7.49 12.81 -2.77
C PHE A 61 -6.77 14.12 -2.39
N GLU A 62 -5.49 14.23 -2.72
CA GLU A 62 -4.69 15.44 -2.52
C GLU A 62 -4.40 16.09 -3.88
N PRO A 63 -5.04 17.24 -4.21
CA PRO A 63 -4.88 17.89 -5.51
C PRO A 63 -3.45 18.33 -5.82
N THR A 64 -2.66 18.59 -4.79
CA THR A 64 -1.27 19.05 -4.95
C THR A 64 -0.31 17.91 -5.32
N MET A 65 -0.69 16.64 -5.12
CA MET A 65 0.16 15.50 -5.48
C MET A 65 0.15 15.23 -6.97
N SER A 66 1.34 15.11 -7.55
CA SER A 66 1.56 14.62 -8.90
C SER A 66 1.21 13.13 -9.02
N VAL A 67 0.98 12.67 -10.27
CA VAL A 67 0.76 11.24 -10.56
C VAL A 67 1.94 10.36 -10.10
N ARG A 68 3.16 10.91 -10.12
CA ARG A 68 4.36 10.20 -9.64
C ARG A 68 4.31 9.99 -8.13
N GLU A 69 3.96 11.03 -7.36
CA GLU A 69 3.86 10.95 -5.90
C GLU A 69 2.71 10.03 -5.50
N ARG A 70 1.57 10.06 -6.21
CA ARG A 70 0.45 9.15 -5.93
C ARG A 70 0.86 7.67 -6.10
N ASN A 71 1.76 7.36 -7.03
CA ASN A 71 2.29 6.01 -7.26
C ASN A 71 3.57 5.68 -6.47
N SER A 72 4.07 6.62 -5.67
CA SER A 72 5.34 6.46 -4.95
C SER A 72 5.23 5.42 -3.84
N PHE A 73 6.34 4.78 -3.49
CA PHE A 73 6.43 3.82 -2.38
C PHE A 73 5.83 4.37 -1.08
N ASP A 74 6.06 5.65 -0.80
CA ASP A 74 5.61 6.32 0.43
C ASP A 74 4.09 6.39 0.54
N ASN A 75 3.38 6.42 -0.60
CA ASN A 75 1.92 6.51 -0.64
C ASN A 75 1.23 5.14 -0.68
N LEU A 76 1.96 4.03 -0.51
CA LEU A 76 1.44 2.68 -0.71
C LEU A 76 1.55 1.81 0.55
N ILE A 77 0.53 0.97 0.74
CA ILE A 77 0.45 -0.08 1.77
C ILE A 77 -0.11 -1.38 1.16
N LEU A 78 0.12 -2.53 1.81
CA LEU A 78 -0.46 -3.82 1.42
C LEU A 78 -1.59 -4.24 2.35
N LEU A 79 -2.78 -4.47 1.79
CA LEU A 79 -3.96 -4.90 2.55
C LEU A 79 -4.53 -6.20 1.98
N CYS A 80 -5.12 -7.04 2.84
CA CYS A 80 -5.92 -8.17 2.34
C CYS A 80 -7.26 -7.66 1.80
N ASN A 81 -7.91 -8.43 0.92
CA ASN A 81 -9.16 -8.01 0.27
C ASN A 81 -10.20 -7.39 1.24
N PRO A 82 -10.52 -7.99 2.40
CA PRO A 82 -11.48 -7.37 3.33
C PRO A 82 -11.05 -5.99 3.86
N HIS A 83 -9.78 -5.81 4.20
CA HIS A 83 -9.28 -4.53 4.71
C HIS A 83 -9.06 -3.51 3.59
N HIS A 84 -8.75 -3.98 2.37
CA HIS A 84 -8.69 -3.13 1.19
C HIS A 84 -10.07 -2.52 0.90
N GLU A 85 -11.10 -3.36 0.84
CA GLU A 85 -12.50 -2.92 0.67
C GLU A 85 -12.95 -1.96 1.77
N GLU A 86 -12.53 -2.19 3.01
CA GLU A 86 -12.88 -1.32 4.13
C GLU A 86 -12.23 0.08 4.01
N VAL A 87 -10.96 0.14 3.58
CA VAL A 87 -10.19 1.38 3.44
C VAL A 87 -10.56 2.18 2.18
N ASP A 88 -10.83 1.52 1.06
CA ASP A 88 -11.12 2.14 -0.24
C ASP A 88 -12.62 2.16 -0.60
N GLY A 89 -13.47 1.54 0.22
CA GLY A 89 -14.91 1.43 0.00
C GLY A 89 -15.75 2.51 0.69
N PRO A 90 -17.04 2.23 0.97
CA PRO A 90 -17.97 3.20 1.55
C PRO A 90 -17.54 3.78 2.90
N ASN A 91 -16.74 3.05 3.67
CA ASN A 91 -16.26 3.43 4.99
C ASN A 91 -14.93 4.20 4.97
N SER A 92 -14.42 4.58 3.80
CA SER A 92 -13.11 5.23 3.63
C SER A 92 -12.91 6.47 4.52
N ASP A 93 -13.98 7.20 4.86
CA ASP A 93 -13.95 8.35 5.77
C ASP A 93 -13.49 8.00 7.21
N GLN A 94 -13.57 6.72 7.62
CA GLN A 94 -13.10 6.25 8.93
C GLN A 94 -11.58 6.04 8.98
N TYR A 95 -10.90 6.08 7.83
CA TYR A 95 -9.49 5.78 7.70
C TYR A 95 -8.77 6.99 7.10
N PRO A 96 -8.55 8.06 7.87
CA PRO A 96 -7.85 9.24 7.38
C PRO A 96 -6.36 8.94 7.08
N VAL A 97 -5.72 9.85 6.34
CA VAL A 97 -4.36 9.69 5.81
C VAL A 97 -3.34 9.39 6.92
N ASP A 98 -3.41 10.12 8.02
CA ASP A 98 -2.55 9.96 9.20
C ASP A 98 -2.64 8.55 9.80
N VAL A 99 -3.86 7.99 9.90
CA VAL A 99 -4.06 6.61 10.39
C VAL A 99 -3.37 5.59 9.47
N LEU A 100 -3.46 5.77 8.16
CA LEU A 100 -2.83 4.85 7.20
C LEU A 100 -1.29 5.01 7.16
N GLU A 101 -0.78 6.23 7.33
CA GLU A 101 0.65 6.51 7.51
C GLU A 101 1.19 5.85 8.79
N ASP A 102 0.44 5.92 9.89
CA ASP A 102 0.79 5.24 11.14
C ASP A 102 0.84 3.71 10.97
N TRP A 103 -0.08 3.12 10.21
CA TRP A 103 -0.06 1.68 9.92
C TRP A 103 1.17 1.29 9.10
N LYS A 104 1.53 2.11 8.09
CA LYS A 104 2.77 1.94 7.33
C LYS A 104 3.96 1.99 8.26
N HIS A 105 4.13 3.06 9.02
CA HIS A 105 5.25 3.21 9.94
C HIS A 105 5.33 2.05 10.94
N ALA A 106 4.22 1.66 11.56
CA ALA A 106 4.20 0.58 12.54
C ALA A 106 4.57 -0.78 11.92
N ARG A 107 4.15 -1.06 10.68
CA ARG A 107 4.48 -2.31 9.98
C ARG A 107 5.95 -2.34 9.54
N GLU A 108 6.47 -1.22 9.08
CA GLU A 108 7.76 -1.13 8.41
C GLU A 108 8.93 -0.83 9.38
N THR A 109 8.71 -0.21 10.54
CA THR A 109 9.75 0.27 11.49
C THR A 109 10.85 -0.74 11.77
N ASP A 110 10.50 -1.97 12.18
CA ASP A 110 11.51 -3.00 12.50
C ASP A 110 12.17 -3.65 11.27
N GLY A 111 11.71 -3.31 10.07
CA GLY A 111 12.18 -3.87 8.80
C GLY A 111 13.05 -2.93 7.99
N LEU A 112 13.16 -1.65 8.36
CA LEU A 112 13.88 -0.64 7.58
C LEU A 112 15.37 -0.99 7.40
N ASP A 113 16.00 -1.62 8.39
CA ASP A 113 17.38 -2.11 8.28
C ASP A 113 17.57 -3.15 7.18
N ALA A 114 16.53 -3.91 6.83
CA ALA A 114 16.58 -4.87 5.71
C ALA A 114 16.65 -4.17 4.34
N LEU A 115 16.36 -2.87 4.31
CA LEU A 115 16.53 -2.00 3.15
C LEU A 115 17.79 -1.11 3.26
N ALA A 116 18.69 -1.36 4.22
CA ALA A 116 19.90 -0.57 4.37
C ALA A 116 20.70 -0.50 3.04
N GLY A 117 21.00 0.73 2.61
CA GLY A 117 21.62 1.02 1.30
C GLY A 117 20.65 1.44 0.18
N LEU A 118 19.35 1.59 0.46
CA LEU A 118 18.35 2.18 -0.46
C LEU A 118 18.21 3.71 -0.36
N GLY A 119 18.87 4.34 0.61
CA GLY A 119 18.96 5.80 0.66
C GLY A 119 20.00 6.30 -0.34
N ASP A 120 19.70 7.42 -0.99
CA ASP A 120 20.71 8.23 -1.69
C ASP A 120 21.84 8.67 -0.74
#